data_AF-A0A9Y1BM60-F1
#
_entry.id   AF-A0A9Y1BM60-F1
#
_cell.length_a   1.000
_cell.length_b   1.000
_cell.length_c   1.000
_cell.angle_alpha   90.00
_cell.angle_beta   90.00
_cell.angle_gamma   90.00
#
_symmetry.space_group_name_H-M   'P 1'
#
loop_
_entity.id
_entity.type
_entity.pdbx_description
1 polymer ?
#
loop_
_entity_poly.entity_id
_entity_poly.type
_entity_poly.pdbx_seq_one_letter_code
_entity_poly.pdbx_strand_id
1 'polypeptide(L)'
;MKPPICVICGKRFSPGTGDIIYFKETEEVKEWNKKMEREGKVGHPINAEWFCNEHLEQASKLRELPIQEAMEKLKLIYSLKEN
;
A
#
# COMPACT_ATOMS: atom_id res chain seq x y z
N MET A 1 0.54 -14.04 -5.71
CA MET A 1 0.39 -13.33 -4.42
C MET A 1 1.68 -12.60 -4.11
N LYS A 2 1.65 -11.29 -3.85
CA LYS A 2 2.85 -10.52 -3.48
C LYS A 2 3.26 -10.88 -2.04
N PRO A 3 4.55 -11.14 -1.74
CA PRO A 3 4.99 -11.45 -0.39
C PRO A 3 4.73 -10.28 0.58
N PRO A 4 4.51 -10.54 1.89
CA PRO A 4 4.31 -9.51 2.91
C PRO A 4 5.65 -8.82 3.23
N ILE A 5 6.01 -7.84 2.40
CA ILE A 5 7.21 -7.01 2.54
C ILE A 5 6.74 -5.58 2.74
N CYS A 6 7.15 -4.95 3.84
CA CYS A 6 6.74 -3.59 4.12
C CYS A 6 7.30 -2.63 3.06
N VAL A 7 6.42 -1.86 2.43
CA VAL A 7 6.80 -0.89 1.37
C VAL A 7 7.67 0.26 1.89
N ILE A 8 7.63 0.54 3.21
CA ILE A 8 8.40 1.62 3.83
C ILE A 8 9.81 1.16 4.21
N CYS A 9 9.94 0.08 4.99
CA CYS A 9 11.24 -0.35 5.51
C CYS A 9 11.86 -1.54 4.76
N GLY A 10 11.17 -2.10 3.76
CA GLY A 10 11.65 -3.25 2.98
C GLY A 10 11.76 -4.57 3.76
N LYS A 11 11.39 -4.59 5.05
CA LYS A 11 11.45 -5.80 5.88
C LYS A 11 10.31 -6.73 5.51
N ARG A 12 10.64 -8.00 5.29
CA ARG A 12 9.65 -9.08 5.24
C ARG A 12 9.11 -9.30 6.65
N PHE A 13 7.81 -9.53 6.76
CA PHE A 13 7.15 -9.78 8.04
C PHE A 13 6.25 -11.02 7.96
N SER A 14 5.93 -11.57 9.13
CA SER A 14 5.05 -12.74 9.22
C SER A 14 3.59 -12.35 8.96
N PRO A 15 2.78 -13.21 8.32
CA PRO A 15 1.34 -13.00 8.26
C PRO A 15 0.77 -12.73 9.66
N GLY A 16 -0.05 -11.68 9.80
CA GLY A 16 -0.63 -11.26 11.09
C GLY A 16 0.21 -10.25 11.89
N THR A 17 1.46 -9.97 11.51
CA THR A 17 2.27 -8.90 12.13
C THR A 17 2.32 -7.63 11.30
N GLY A 18 1.31 -7.45 10.45
CA GLY A 18 1.19 -6.40 9.46
C GLY A 18 0.01 -6.71 8.55
N ASP A 19 -0.35 -5.75 7.71
CA ASP A 19 -1.52 -5.89 6.84
C ASP A 19 -1.34 -5.12 5.53
N ILE A 20 -2.22 -5.41 4.58
CA ILE A 20 -2.36 -4.66 3.35
C ILE A 20 -3.30 -3.48 3.59
N ILE A 21 -2.88 -2.28 3.19
CA ILE A 21 -3.75 -1.10 3.20
C ILE A 21 -4.16 -0.79 1.78
N TYR A 22 -5.46 -0.64 1.58
CA TYR A 22 -6.06 -0.14 0.35
C TYR A 22 -6.23 1.37 0.46
N PHE A 23 -5.64 2.08 -0.48
CA PHE A 23 -5.73 3.53 -0.64
C PHE A 23 -6.93 3.90 -1.50
N LYS A 24 -7.28 5.19 -1.49
CA LYS A 24 -8.44 5.73 -2.20
C LYS A 24 -8.45 5.30 -3.66
N GLU A 25 -9.60 4.79 -4.09
CA GLU A 25 -9.82 4.44 -5.48
C GLU A 25 -9.84 5.71 -6.34
N THR A 26 -9.00 5.72 -7.38
CA THR A 26 -8.98 6.76 -8.42
C THR A 26 -9.52 6.19 -9.74
N GLU A 27 -9.74 7.03 -10.74
CA GLU A 27 -10.15 6.55 -12.07
C GLU A 27 -9.14 5.56 -12.67
N GLU A 28 -7.84 5.76 -12.45
CA GLU A 28 -6.79 4.83 -12.87
C GLU A 28 -6.97 3.44 -12.23
N VAL A 29 -7.32 3.39 -10.93
CA VAL A 29 -7.57 2.14 -10.21
C VAL A 29 -8.80 1.42 -10.78
N LYS A 30 -9.86 2.18 -11.10
CA LYS A 30 -11.06 1.61 -11.72
C LYS A 30 -10.77 1.04 -13.11
N GLU A 31 -10.01 1.77 -13.93
CA GLU A 31 -9.61 1.30 -15.26
C GLU A 31 -8.75 0.04 -15.19
N TRP A 32 -7.81 -0.01 -14.24
CA TRP A 32 -6.98 -1.18 -14.00
C TRP A 32 -7.83 -2.38 -13.55
N ASN A 33 -8.75 -2.20 -12.60
CA ASN A 33 -9.65 -3.24 -12.12
C ASN A 33 -10.52 -3.80 -13.26
N LYS A 34 -11.13 -2.92 -14.08
CA LYS A 34 -11.90 -3.32 -15.27
C LYS A 34 -11.04 -4.09 -16.27
N LYS A 35 -9.79 -3.69 -16.48
CA LYS A 35 -8.86 -4.39 -17.36
C LYS A 35 -8.55 -5.79 -16.83
N MET A 36 -8.27 -5.92 -15.53
CA MET A 36 -7.98 -7.21 -14.89
C MET A 36 -9.18 -8.15 -14.94
N GLU A 37 -10.37 -7.64 -14.66
CA GLU A 37 -11.63 -8.39 -14.77
C GLU A 37 -11.85 -8.90 -16.20
N ARG A 38 -11.75 -8.02 -17.20
CA ARG A 38 -11.90 -8.37 -18.62
C ARG A 38 -10.88 -9.41 -19.08
N GLU A 39 -9.65 -9.35 -18.58
CA GLU A 39 -8.57 -10.28 -18.93
C GLU A 39 -8.58 -11.56 -18.07
N GLY A 40 -9.50 -11.67 -17.10
CA GLY A 40 -9.55 -12.81 -16.16
C GLY A 40 -8.29 -12.94 -15.30
N LYS A 41 -7.56 -11.84 -15.08
CA LYS A 41 -6.29 -11.82 -14.35
C LYS A 41 -6.51 -11.41 -12.91
N VAL A 42 -5.79 -12.07 -12.01
CA VAL A 42 -5.71 -11.68 -10.59
C VAL A 42 -4.30 -11.17 -10.30
N GLY A 43 -4.20 -9.91 -9.90
CA GLY A 43 -2.95 -9.22 -9.62
C GLY A 43 -2.95 -8.56 -8.25
N HIS A 44 -1.79 -8.08 -7.81
CA HIS A 44 -1.76 -7.17 -6.67
C HIS A 44 -2.44 -5.86 -7.06
N PRO A 45 -3.44 -5.37 -6.30
CA PRO A 45 -4.12 -4.12 -6.62
C PRO A 45 -3.14 -2.96 -6.67
N ILE A 46 -3.29 -2.07 -7.65
CA ILE A 46 -2.37 -0.93 -7.82
C ILE A 46 -2.55 0.16 -6.75
N ASN A 47 -3.66 0.11 -6.00
CA ASN A 47 -3.94 1.00 -4.88
C ASN A 47 -3.69 0.35 -3.53
N ALA A 48 -2.97 -0.77 -3.45
CA ALA A 48 -2.78 -1.47 -2.19
C ALA A 48 -1.30 -1.80 -1.97
N GLU A 49 -0.83 -1.70 -0.73
CA GLU A 49 0.55 -2.05 -0.37
C GLU A 49 0.64 -2.70 1.01
N TRP A 50 1.71 -3.47 1.22
CA TRP A 50 1.99 -4.17 2.48
C TRP A 50 2.69 -3.26 3.48
N PHE A 51 2.24 -3.30 4.75
CA PHE A 51 2.85 -2.58 5.86
C PHE A 51 3.08 -3.50 7.06
N CYS A 52 4.28 -3.46 7.64
CA CYS A 52 4.51 -4.11 8.93
C CYS A 52 3.80 -3.33 10.05
N ASN A 53 3.63 -3.95 11.23
CA ASN A 53 2.94 -3.35 12.37
C ASN A 53 3.44 -1.93 12.74
N GLU A 54 4.74 -1.67 12.61
CA GLU A 54 5.36 -0.36 12.92
C GLU A 54 4.90 0.76 11.97
N HIS A 55 4.57 0.42 10.73
CA HIS A 55 4.19 1.38 9.68
C HIS A 55 2.68 1.37 9.37
N LEU A 56 1.98 0.33 9.83
CA LEU A 56 0.56 0.10 9.54
C LEU A 56 -0.33 1.23 10.06
N GLU A 57 -0.08 1.72 11.27
CA GLU A 57 -0.91 2.76 11.89
C GLU A 57 -0.93 4.06 11.09
N GLN A 58 0.26 4.53 10.64
CA GLN A 58 0.36 5.77 9.86
C GLN A 58 -0.18 5.57 8.45
N ALA A 59 0.06 4.41 7.84
CA ALA A 59 -0.50 4.09 6.53
C ALA A 59 -2.04 4.07 6.55
N SER A 60 -2.64 3.50 7.60
CA SER A 60 -4.09 3.44 7.77
C SER A 60 -4.75 4.82 7.85
N LYS A 61 -4.09 5.80 8.50
CA LYS A 61 -4.56 7.19 8.58
C LYS A 61 -4.59 7.89 7.22
N LEU A 62 -3.83 7.41 6.25
CA LEU A 62 -3.71 7.98 4.91
C LEU A 62 -4.50 7.20 3.85
N ARG A 63 -5.29 6.20 4.24
CA ARG A 63 -6.08 5.36 3.32
C ARG A 63 -7.04 6.16 2.43
N GLU A 64 -7.49 7.33 2.89
CA GLU A 64 -8.40 8.22 2.16
C GLU A 64 -7.69 9.04 1.08
N LEU A 65 -6.36 8.95 0.97
CA LEU A 65 -5.56 9.58 -0.08
C LEU A 65 -5.25 8.58 -1.20
N PRO A 66 -5.00 9.06 -2.43
CA PRO A 66 -4.40 8.23 -3.48
C PRO A 66 -3.07 7.65 -3.04
N ILE A 67 -2.74 6.43 -3.52
CA ILE A 67 -1.53 5.72 -3.11
C ILE A 67 -0.25 6.56 -3.30
N GLN A 68 -0.14 7.31 -4.39
CA GLN A 68 1.03 8.16 -4.66
C GLN A 68 1.21 9.22 -3.57
N GLU A 69 0.17 9.99 -3.25
CA GLU A 69 0.20 11.01 -2.21
C GLU A 69 0.44 10.42 -0.81
N ALA A 70 -0.18 9.27 -0.53
CA ALA A 70 0.02 8.57 0.73
C ALA A 70 1.49 8.13 0.90
N MET A 71 2.11 7.61 -0.15
CA MET A 71 3.52 7.18 -0.12
C MET A 71 4.47 8.36 0.05
N GLU A 72 4.22 9.51 -0.60
CA GLU A 72 5.01 10.71 -0.39
C GLU A 72 4.94 11.18 1.07
N LYS A 73 3.74 11.22 1.65
CA LYS A 73 3.55 11.58 3.06
C LYS A 73 4.22 10.59 4.01
N LEU A 74 4.09 9.28 3.76
CA LEU A 74 4.75 8.27 4.59
C LEU A 74 6.26 8.40 4.51
N LYS A 75 6.83 8.57 3.32
CA LYS A 75 8.27 8.83 3.16
C LYS A 75 8.69 10.05 3.97
N LEU A 76 7.97 11.17 3.90
CA LEU A 76 8.29 12.34 4.71
C LEU A 76 8.23 12.05 6.22
N ILE A 77 7.19 11.36 6.69
CA ILE A 77 7.03 10.99 8.11
C ILE A 77 8.20 10.15 8.62
N TYR A 78 8.68 9.20 7.82
CA TYR A 78 9.71 8.25 8.24
C TYR A 78 11.14 8.71 7.88
N SER A 79 11.34 9.52 6.85
CA SER A 79 12.63 10.16 6.54
C SER A 79 12.99 11.26 7.54
N LEU A 80 12.00 11.92 8.15
CA LEU A 80 12.24 12.89 9.23
C LEU A 80 12.59 12.24 10.57
N LYS A 81 12.42 10.92 10.71
CA LYS A 81 12.76 10.17 11.93
C LYS A 81 14.22 9.70 11.98
N GLU A 82 14.99 9.88 10.91
CA GLU A 82 16.41 9.50 10.84
C GLU A 82 17.39 10.67 11.11
N ASN A 83 16.93 11.79 11.69
CA ASN A 83 17.78 12.91 12.15
C ASN A 83 17.58 13.21 13.63
#